data_AF-A0A1X4HU20-F1
#
_entry.id   AF-A0A1X4HU20-F1
#
_cell.length_a   1.000
_cell.length_b   1.000
_cell.length_c   1.000
_cell.angle_alpha   90.00
_cell.angle_beta   90.00
_cell.angle_gamma   90.00
#
_symmetry.space_group_name_H-M   'P 1'
#
loop_
_entity.id
_entity.type
_entity.pdbx_description
1 polymer ?
#
loop_
_entity_poly.entity_id
_entity_poly.type
_entity_poly.pdbx_seq_one_letter_code
_entity_poly.pdbx_strand_id
1 'polypeptide(L)'
;LLRARCAADTVERAAAGLPEGCGVAEVAEAAERIARGADPDEVWQEYGSGAAEPVRDWFAAGREPHEWAEVTTLAFVTGVGYRDFETCQERLEEWVAPTFPMLANDEETAAAHRRNADRRLSLGRNTLVAVEERKDGALTRGALVFAHPHYRQWVLQELWAKRSTAYWNGVRDWLTELVGTRPGLGVQLSVASGLALLTRPAFDEVAENYLHPWAGGAAGPEGQSTAVLVLQFMCLDEGLAATALAVGRDWARSPDPALRSAAAAAFSGALGVRFPTDAVNVL
;
A
#
# COMPACT_ATOMS: atom_id res chain seq x y z
N LEU A 1 -28.59 -4.56 4.13
CA LEU A 1 -29.30 -5.84 3.97
C LEU A 1 -30.81 -5.75 4.21
N LEU A 2 -31.30 -5.41 5.41
CA LEU A 2 -32.75 -5.23 5.66
C LEU A 2 -33.42 -4.20 4.72
N ARG A 3 -32.76 -3.06 4.50
CA ARG A 3 -33.22 -2.05 3.52
C ARG A 3 -33.24 -2.56 2.07
N ALA A 4 -32.37 -3.51 1.74
CA ALA A 4 -32.30 -4.15 0.43
C ALA A 4 -33.26 -5.35 0.30
N ARG A 5 -34.07 -5.64 1.33
CA ARG A 5 -35.04 -6.76 1.37
C ARG A 5 -34.41 -8.15 1.19
N CYS A 6 -33.16 -8.33 1.63
CA CYS A 6 -32.55 -9.65 1.73
C CYS A 6 -33.38 -10.56 2.66
N ALA A 7 -33.37 -11.87 2.41
CA ALA A 7 -34.05 -12.84 3.27
C ALA A 7 -33.49 -12.80 4.70
N ALA A 8 -34.34 -13.05 5.70
CA ALA A 8 -33.94 -12.99 7.12
C ALA A 8 -32.73 -13.89 7.43
N ASP A 9 -32.73 -15.10 6.87
CA ASP A 9 -31.61 -16.06 6.97
C ASP A 9 -30.30 -15.49 6.42
N THR A 10 -30.33 -14.80 5.27
CA THR A 10 -29.15 -14.13 4.70
C THR A 10 -28.63 -13.01 5.60
N VAL A 11 -29.53 -12.26 6.26
CA VAL A 11 -29.12 -11.20 7.20
C VAL A 11 -28.49 -11.79 8.45
N GLU A 12 -29.04 -12.87 9.00
CA GLU A 12 -28.50 -13.57 10.16
C GLU A 12 -27.14 -14.18 9.87
N ARG A 13 -26.99 -14.90 8.76
CA ARG A 13 -25.69 -15.46 8.31
C ARG A 13 -24.65 -14.35 8.09
N ALA A 14 -25.03 -13.26 7.43
CA ALA A 14 -24.13 -12.13 7.22
C ALA A 14 -23.70 -11.44 8.53
N ALA A 15 -24.58 -11.32 9.53
CA ALA A 15 -24.22 -10.74 10.82
C ALA A 15 -23.36 -11.68 11.68
N ALA A 16 -23.65 -12.98 11.64
CA ALA A 16 -22.93 -14.00 12.41
C ALA A 16 -21.54 -14.32 11.84
N GLY A 17 -21.37 -14.25 10.51
CA GLY A 17 -20.11 -14.51 9.81
C GLY A 17 -19.14 -13.33 9.75
N LEU A 18 -19.51 -12.16 10.29
CA LEU A 18 -18.68 -10.96 10.27
C LEU A 18 -17.33 -11.23 10.99
N PRO A 19 -16.19 -11.13 10.30
CA PRO A 19 -14.89 -11.33 10.92
C PRO A 19 -14.59 -10.26 11.96
N GLU A 20 -13.94 -10.65 13.06
CA GLU A 20 -13.46 -9.70 14.06
C GLU A 20 -12.47 -8.71 13.43
N GLY A 21 -12.64 -7.42 13.71
CA GLY A 21 -11.75 -6.35 13.23
C GLY A 21 -12.07 -5.81 11.83
N CYS A 22 -13.15 -6.24 11.18
CA CYS A 22 -13.59 -5.62 9.92
C CYS A 22 -14.00 -4.15 10.12
N GLY A 23 -13.42 -3.27 9.29
CA GLY A 23 -13.73 -1.86 9.29
C GLY A 23 -15.13 -1.56 8.73
N VAL A 24 -15.76 -0.46 9.14
CA VAL A 24 -17.13 -0.10 8.73
C VAL A 24 -17.29 -0.03 7.20
N ALA A 25 -16.26 0.44 6.48
CA ALA A 25 -16.26 0.49 5.02
C ALA A 25 -16.25 -0.91 4.38
N GLU A 26 -15.48 -1.85 4.94
CA GLU A 26 -15.41 -3.24 4.48
C GLU A 26 -16.75 -3.94 4.71
N VAL A 27 -17.36 -3.71 5.88
CA VAL A 27 -18.71 -4.20 6.19
C VAL A 27 -19.74 -3.63 5.24
N ALA A 28 -19.63 -2.35 4.86
CA ALA A 28 -20.54 -1.72 3.91
C ALA A 28 -20.41 -2.32 2.51
N GLU A 29 -19.18 -2.54 2.03
CA GLU A 29 -18.91 -3.17 0.73
C GLU A 29 -19.40 -4.62 0.67
N ALA A 30 -19.04 -5.42 1.69
CA ALA A 30 -19.51 -6.79 1.85
C ALA A 30 -21.05 -6.84 1.89
N ALA A 31 -21.68 -5.95 2.67
CA ALA A 31 -23.14 -5.86 2.75
C ALA A 31 -23.77 -5.46 1.41
N GLU A 32 -23.09 -4.67 0.58
CA GLU A 32 -23.58 -4.33 -0.76
C GLU A 32 -23.47 -5.53 -1.71
N ARG A 33 -22.37 -6.30 -1.66
CA ARG A 33 -22.21 -7.55 -2.44
C ARG A 33 -23.26 -8.60 -2.04
N ILE A 34 -23.47 -8.80 -0.74
CA ILE A 34 -24.50 -9.71 -0.22
C ILE A 34 -25.90 -9.21 -0.64
N ALA A 35 -26.14 -7.91 -0.62
CA ALA A 35 -27.40 -7.34 -1.09
C ALA A 35 -27.66 -7.58 -2.59
N ARG A 36 -26.60 -7.72 -3.39
CA ARG A 36 -26.68 -8.09 -4.82
C ARG A 36 -26.78 -9.60 -5.06
N GLY A 37 -26.80 -10.42 -4.01
CA GLY A 37 -27.04 -11.86 -4.08
C GLY A 37 -25.81 -12.75 -3.92
N ALA A 38 -24.66 -12.21 -3.52
CA ALA A 38 -23.50 -13.03 -3.13
C ALA A 38 -23.78 -13.78 -1.82
N ASP A 39 -23.25 -15.00 -1.68
CA ASP A 39 -23.41 -15.78 -0.46
C ASP A 39 -22.62 -15.14 0.71
N PRO A 40 -23.23 -14.93 1.88
CA PRO A 40 -22.54 -14.28 3.01
C PRO A 40 -21.27 -15.00 3.46
N ASP A 41 -21.24 -16.33 3.46
CA ASP A 41 -20.11 -17.08 3.98
C ASP A 41 -18.94 -17.00 3.00
N GLU A 42 -19.19 -17.07 1.70
CA GLU A 42 -18.18 -16.84 0.66
C GLU A 42 -17.65 -15.41 0.70
N VAL A 43 -18.54 -14.41 0.87
CA VAL A 43 -18.13 -13.01 0.98
C VAL A 43 -17.19 -12.84 2.16
N TRP A 44 -17.53 -13.34 3.35
CA TRP A 44 -16.69 -13.14 4.54
C TRP A 44 -15.36 -13.88 4.52
N GLN A 45 -15.21 -14.98 3.78
CA GLN A 45 -13.90 -15.62 3.55
C GLN A 45 -12.90 -14.67 2.89
N GLU A 46 -13.39 -13.70 2.13
CA GLU A 46 -12.57 -12.69 1.46
C GLU A 46 -12.20 -11.50 2.36
N TYR A 47 -12.68 -11.47 3.61
CA TYR A 47 -12.40 -10.44 4.60
C TYR A 47 -11.73 -11.02 5.85
N GLY A 48 -11.15 -10.16 6.70
CA GLY A 48 -10.49 -10.57 7.94
C GLY A 48 -9.30 -11.50 7.72
N SER A 49 -9.14 -12.51 8.59
CA SER A 49 -8.03 -13.47 8.53
C SER A 49 -8.13 -14.48 7.37
N GLY A 50 -9.32 -14.70 6.80
CA GLY A 50 -9.50 -15.58 5.63
C GLY A 50 -8.83 -15.00 4.38
N ALA A 51 -8.89 -13.67 4.22
CA ALA A 51 -8.17 -12.95 3.17
C ALA A 51 -6.63 -13.05 3.26
N ALA A 52 -6.10 -13.45 4.42
CA ALA A 52 -4.68 -13.61 4.65
C ALA A 52 -4.15 -14.94 4.11
N GLU A 53 -4.97 -15.99 4.06
CA GLU A 53 -4.53 -17.35 3.73
C GLU A 53 -3.97 -17.47 2.31
N PRO A 54 -4.63 -16.96 1.24
CA PRO A 54 -4.04 -17.01 -0.10
C PRO A 54 -2.70 -16.27 -0.20
N VAL A 55 -2.54 -15.17 0.52
CA VAL A 55 -1.29 -14.42 0.57
C VAL A 55 -0.22 -15.21 1.32
N ARG A 56 -0.54 -15.77 2.49
CA ARG A 56 0.37 -16.58 3.29
C ARG A 56 0.85 -17.81 2.54
N ASP A 57 -0.05 -18.52 1.86
CA ASP A 57 0.25 -19.67 1.02
C ASP A 57 1.17 -19.28 -0.13
N TRP A 58 0.89 -18.13 -0.76
CA TRP A 58 1.76 -17.60 -1.79
C TRP A 58 3.18 -17.33 -1.24
N PHE A 59 3.31 -16.73 -0.06
CA PHE A 59 4.61 -16.49 0.59
C PHE A 59 5.28 -17.76 1.15
N ALA A 60 4.52 -18.83 1.39
CA ALA A 60 5.02 -20.12 1.88
C ALA A 60 5.59 -21.00 0.76
N ALA A 61 5.04 -20.88 -0.46
CA ALA A 61 5.67 -21.44 -1.65
C ALA A 61 7.04 -20.76 -1.87
N GLY A 62 8.07 -21.52 -2.22
CA GLY A 62 9.40 -20.96 -2.47
C GLY A 62 9.39 -20.01 -3.68
N ARG A 63 9.35 -18.69 -3.44
CA ARG A 63 9.33 -17.67 -4.50
C ARG A 63 10.71 -17.15 -4.84
N GLU A 64 10.85 -16.79 -6.12
CA GLU A 64 12.05 -16.19 -6.65
C GLU A 64 12.15 -14.69 -6.30
N PRO A 65 13.36 -14.09 -6.32
CA PRO A 65 13.58 -12.67 -6.08
C PRO A 65 12.68 -11.73 -6.90
N HIS A 66 12.44 -12.06 -8.18
CA HIS A 66 11.63 -11.24 -9.07
C HIS A 66 10.14 -11.25 -8.67
N GLU A 67 9.60 -12.38 -8.19
CA GLU A 67 8.22 -12.47 -7.68
C GLU A 67 8.04 -11.60 -6.42
N TRP A 68 9.04 -11.53 -5.54
CA TRP A 68 9.02 -10.62 -4.40
C TRP A 68 9.04 -9.16 -4.82
N ALA A 69 9.85 -8.81 -5.82
CA ALA A 69 9.89 -7.46 -6.38
C ALA A 69 8.56 -7.10 -7.07
N GLU A 70 7.92 -8.06 -7.74
CA GLU A 70 6.60 -7.90 -8.37
C GLU A 70 5.53 -7.49 -7.34
N VAL A 71 5.34 -8.28 -6.27
CA VAL A 71 4.32 -7.96 -5.25
C VAL A 71 4.68 -6.72 -4.42
N THR A 72 5.97 -6.42 -4.24
CA THR A 72 6.42 -5.18 -3.59
C THR A 72 6.14 -3.97 -4.46
N THR A 73 6.40 -4.06 -5.76
CA THR A 73 6.06 -3.01 -6.72
C THR A 73 4.56 -2.76 -6.71
N LEU A 74 3.75 -3.82 -6.76
CA LEU A 74 2.29 -3.70 -6.73
C LEU A 74 1.78 -3.12 -5.40
N ALA A 75 2.46 -3.40 -4.28
CA ALA A 75 2.12 -2.85 -2.99
C ALA A 75 2.28 -1.33 -2.90
N PHE A 76 3.16 -0.71 -3.68
CA PHE A 76 3.41 0.75 -3.65
C PHE A 76 3.00 1.48 -4.94
N VAL A 77 2.89 0.77 -6.06
CA VAL A 77 2.57 1.31 -7.39
C VAL A 77 1.41 0.50 -8.01
N THR A 78 0.30 0.43 -7.28
CA THR A 78 -0.94 -0.16 -7.78
C THR A 78 -1.70 0.79 -8.71
N GLY A 79 -2.43 0.23 -9.67
CA GLY A 79 -3.34 0.98 -10.53
C GLY A 79 -2.70 1.60 -11.78
N VAL A 80 -1.46 1.25 -12.08
CA VAL A 80 -0.71 1.70 -13.25
C VAL A 80 -0.79 0.69 -14.39
N GLY A 81 -0.51 1.12 -15.61
CA GLY A 81 -0.45 0.22 -16.77
C GLY A 81 0.79 -0.67 -16.74
N TYR A 82 0.78 -1.72 -17.55
CA TYR A 82 1.89 -2.70 -17.65
C TYR A 82 3.26 -2.08 -17.82
N ARG A 83 3.42 -1.12 -18.75
CA ARG A 83 4.73 -0.53 -19.05
C ARG A 83 5.31 0.26 -17.88
N ASP A 84 4.47 1.05 -17.21
CA ASP A 84 4.89 1.84 -16.05
C ASP A 84 5.22 0.92 -14.88
N PHE A 85 4.43 -0.14 -14.70
CA PHE A 85 4.69 -1.17 -13.70
C PHE A 85 6.02 -1.90 -13.94
N GLU A 86 6.26 -2.40 -15.16
CA GLU A 86 7.50 -3.08 -15.56
C GLU A 86 8.72 -2.19 -15.30
N THR A 87 8.63 -0.90 -15.65
CA THR A 87 9.69 0.09 -15.39
C THR A 87 9.95 0.27 -13.89
N CYS A 88 8.90 0.36 -13.08
CA CYS A 88 9.03 0.50 -11.64
C CYS A 88 9.62 -0.76 -10.99
N GLN A 89 9.20 -1.95 -11.44
CA GLN A 89 9.70 -3.23 -10.95
C GLN A 89 11.17 -3.42 -11.31
N GLU A 90 11.56 -3.14 -12.56
CA GLU A 90 12.96 -3.19 -12.99
C GLU A 90 13.84 -2.31 -12.09
N ARG A 91 13.36 -1.10 -11.78
CA ARG A 91 14.12 -0.19 -10.92
C ARG A 91 14.21 -0.69 -9.48
N LEU A 92 13.13 -1.29 -8.95
CA LEU A 92 13.17 -1.93 -7.63
C LEU A 92 14.17 -3.09 -7.61
N GLU A 93 14.15 -3.95 -8.62
CA GLU A 93 15.04 -5.11 -8.74
C GLU A 93 16.52 -4.69 -8.65
N GLU A 94 16.89 -3.57 -9.27
CA GLU A 94 18.25 -3.01 -9.17
C GLU A 94 18.62 -2.62 -7.73
N TRP A 95 17.71 -1.96 -7.01
CA TRP A 95 17.93 -1.54 -5.61
C TRP A 95 17.99 -2.71 -4.63
N VAL A 96 17.23 -3.79 -4.88
CA VAL A 96 17.21 -4.96 -4.00
C VAL A 96 18.17 -6.09 -4.41
N ALA A 97 18.76 -6.04 -5.61
CA ALA A 97 19.69 -7.06 -6.09
C ALA A 97 20.84 -7.40 -5.10
N PRO A 98 21.48 -6.42 -4.41
CA PRO A 98 22.55 -6.73 -3.45
C PRO A 98 22.12 -7.59 -2.26
N THR A 99 20.81 -7.70 -2.01
CA THR A 99 20.25 -8.47 -0.90
C THR A 99 20.12 -9.96 -1.21
N PHE A 100 20.29 -10.34 -2.48
CA PHE A 100 20.20 -11.71 -2.95
C PHE A 100 21.60 -12.22 -3.34
N PRO A 101 22.22 -13.14 -2.56
CA PRO A 101 23.59 -13.60 -2.81
C PRO A 101 23.85 -14.16 -4.21
N MET A 102 22.84 -14.80 -4.81
CA MET A 102 22.92 -15.35 -6.17
C MET A 102 23.01 -14.26 -7.23
N LEU A 103 22.34 -13.12 -7.01
CA LEU A 103 22.32 -12.00 -7.95
C LEU A 103 23.49 -11.04 -7.71
N ALA A 104 23.95 -10.92 -6.46
CA ALA A 104 25.03 -10.01 -6.08
C ALA A 104 26.40 -10.41 -6.63
N ASN A 105 26.63 -11.71 -6.85
CA ASN A 105 27.95 -12.24 -7.20
C ASN A 105 28.14 -12.55 -8.69
N ASP A 106 27.07 -12.44 -9.50
CA ASP A 106 27.10 -12.82 -10.91
C ASP A 106 26.19 -11.90 -11.75
N GLU A 107 26.80 -10.90 -12.37
CA GLU A 107 26.13 -9.92 -13.23
C GLU A 107 25.50 -10.59 -14.47
N GLU A 108 26.06 -11.70 -14.95
CA GLU A 108 25.51 -12.44 -16.09
C GLU A 108 24.23 -13.18 -15.68
N THR A 109 24.22 -13.80 -14.49
CA THR A 109 23.01 -14.39 -13.89
C THR A 109 21.96 -13.32 -13.57
N ALA A 110 22.36 -12.17 -13.02
CA ALA A 110 21.46 -11.05 -12.78
C ALA A 110 20.87 -10.48 -14.08
N ALA A 111 21.68 -10.34 -15.13
CA ALA A 111 21.23 -9.91 -16.45
C ALA A 111 20.37 -10.97 -17.16
N ALA A 112 20.62 -12.26 -16.93
CA ALA A 112 19.80 -13.35 -17.45
C ALA A 112 18.42 -13.35 -16.78
N HIS A 113 18.34 -13.18 -15.45
CA HIS A 113 17.08 -13.03 -14.74
C HIS A 113 16.27 -11.82 -15.23
N ARG A 114 16.93 -10.65 -15.41
CA ARG A 114 16.27 -9.45 -15.96
C ARG A 114 15.73 -9.64 -17.39
N ARG A 115 16.38 -10.48 -18.20
CA ARG A 115 16.02 -10.73 -19.62
C ARG A 115 15.04 -11.90 -19.82
N ASN A 116 15.11 -12.94 -19.00
CA ASN A 116 14.32 -14.17 -19.14
C ASN A 116 12.94 -14.10 -18.47
N ALA A 117 12.72 -13.16 -17.55
CA ALA A 117 11.38 -12.92 -17.02
C ALA A 117 10.54 -12.25 -18.10
N ASP A 118 9.74 -13.03 -18.84
CA ASP A 118 8.55 -12.48 -19.48
C ASP A 118 7.64 -11.98 -18.36
N ARG A 119 7.83 -10.71 -17.96
CA ARG A 119 7.15 -10.09 -16.81
C ARG A 119 5.64 -10.18 -16.94
N ARG A 120 5.12 -10.09 -18.16
CA ARG A 120 3.68 -10.23 -18.42
C ARG A 120 3.20 -11.65 -18.18
N LEU A 121 3.99 -12.65 -18.58
CA LEU A 121 3.71 -14.04 -18.28
C LEU A 121 3.81 -14.35 -16.78
N SER A 122 4.78 -13.75 -16.08
CA SER A 122 4.92 -13.82 -14.62
C SER A 122 3.66 -13.27 -13.92
N LEU A 123 3.28 -12.03 -14.25
CA LEU A 123 2.09 -11.38 -13.73
C LEU A 123 0.83 -12.19 -14.00
N GLY A 124 0.69 -12.77 -15.20
CA GLY A 124 -0.44 -13.62 -15.55
C GLY A 124 -0.50 -14.96 -14.79
N ARG A 125 0.60 -15.39 -14.18
CA ARG A 125 0.67 -16.60 -13.32
C ARG A 125 0.54 -16.27 -11.84
N ASN A 126 0.74 -15.01 -11.45
CA ASN A 126 0.64 -14.60 -10.05
C ASN A 126 -0.82 -14.47 -9.63
N THR A 127 -1.27 -15.39 -8.78
CA THR A 127 -2.66 -15.44 -8.27
C THR A 127 -3.05 -14.25 -7.41
N LEU A 128 -2.09 -13.45 -6.94
CA LEU A 128 -2.36 -12.23 -6.17
C LEU A 128 -2.63 -11.01 -7.06
N VAL A 129 -2.37 -11.11 -8.37
CA VAL A 129 -2.42 -9.99 -9.32
C VAL A 129 -3.65 -10.12 -10.22
N ALA A 130 -4.29 -8.99 -10.51
CA ALA A 130 -5.35 -8.88 -11.48
C ALA A 130 -5.18 -7.65 -12.38
N VAL A 131 -5.93 -7.62 -13.47
CA VAL A 131 -6.00 -6.48 -14.39
C VAL A 131 -7.41 -5.88 -14.30
N GLU A 132 -7.48 -4.62 -13.91
CA GLU A 132 -8.72 -3.87 -13.86
C GLU A 132 -8.80 -2.93 -15.08
N GLU A 133 -9.95 -2.89 -15.76
CA GLU A 133 -10.20 -1.88 -16.78
C GLU A 133 -10.56 -0.54 -16.12
N ARG A 134 -9.68 0.45 -16.27
CA ARG A 134 -9.91 1.80 -15.75
C ARG A 134 -10.16 2.78 -16.88
N LYS A 135 -11.17 3.63 -16.72
CA LYS A 135 -11.39 4.78 -17.60
C LYS A 135 -10.34 5.85 -17.31
N ASP A 136 -9.63 6.23 -18.35
CA ASP A 136 -8.68 7.33 -18.37
C ASP A 136 -9.15 8.34 -19.42
N GLY A 137 -9.99 9.28 -18.99
CA GLY A 137 -10.71 10.18 -19.89
C GLY A 137 -11.66 9.40 -20.83
N ALA A 138 -11.38 9.47 -22.13
CA ALA A 138 -12.17 8.80 -23.17
C ALA A 138 -11.68 7.37 -23.49
N LEU A 139 -10.54 6.95 -22.94
CA LEU A 139 -9.92 5.65 -23.20
C LEU A 139 -10.13 4.70 -22.02
N THR A 140 -10.19 3.40 -22.29
CA THR A 140 -10.12 2.36 -21.27
C THR A 140 -8.71 1.78 -21.31
N ARG A 141 -8.04 1.71 -20.15
CA ARG A 141 -6.70 1.12 -20.01
C ARG A 141 -6.73 0.02 -18.95
N GLY A 142 -6.00 -1.06 -19.20
CA GLY A 142 -5.75 -2.09 -18.18
C GLY A 142 -4.78 -1.56 -17.13
N ALA A 143 -5.14 -1.69 -15.86
CA ALA A 143 -4.35 -1.30 -14.70
C ALA A 143 -4.07 -2.53 -13.83
N LEU A 144 -2.82 -2.70 -13.42
CA LEU A 144 -2.42 -3.80 -12.53
C LEU A 144 -2.83 -3.48 -11.09
N VAL A 145 -3.57 -4.40 -10.48
CA VAL A 145 -4.09 -4.30 -9.12
C VAL A 145 -3.92 -5.62 -8.40
N PHE A 146 -4.10 -5.63 -7.07
CA PHE A 146 -4.28 -6.90 -6.38
C PHE A 146 -5.63 -7.51 -6.74
N ALA A 147 -5.66 -8.82 -6.90
CA ALA A 147 -6.87 -9.58 -7.22
C ALA A 147 -7.96 -9.43 -6.15
N HIS A 148 -7.57 -9.16 -4.90
CA HIS A 148 -8.48 -8.81 -3.83
C HIS A 148 -8.06 -7.50 -3.12
N PRO A 149 -8.99 -6.60 -2.77
CA PRO A 149 -8.69 -5.33 -2.09
C PRO A 149 -7.84 -5.49 -0.82
N HIS A 150 -8.06 -6.56 -0.06
CA HIS A 150 -7.34 -6.83 1.19
C HIS A 150 -5.98 -7.51 1.00
N TYR A 151 -5.61 -7.98 -0.19
CA TYR A 151 -4.29 -8.61 -0.36
C TYR A 151 -3.17 -7.61 -0.15
N ARG A 152 -3.36 -6.35 -0.51
CA ARG A 152 -2.34 -5.31 -0.36
C ARG A 152 -1.81 -5.18 1.08
N GLN A 153 -2.71 -5.14 2.06
CA GLN A 153 -2.31 -5.04 3.48
C GLN A 153 -1.58 -6.30 3.96
N TRP A 154 -2.07 -7.48 3.57
CA TRP A 154 -1.48 -8.75 3.98
C TRP A 154 -0.11 -8.98 3.31
N VAL A 155 0.04 -8.59 2.05
CA VAL A 155 1.33 -8.64 1.33
C VAL A 155 2.36 -7.77 2.03
N LEU A 156 2.01 -6.53 2.42
CA LEU A 156 2.91 -5.66 3.17
C LEU A 156 3.30 -6.26 4.53
N GLN A 157 2.35 -6.88 5.23
CA GLN A 157 2.62 -7.55 6.49
C GLN A 157 3.56 -8.75 6.33
N GLU A 158 3.34 -9.61 5.33
CA GLU A 158 4.21 -10.77 5.06
C GLU A 158 5.59 -10.35 4.55
N LEU A 159 5.67 -9.32 3.69
CA LEU A 159 6.95 -8.74 3.25
C LEU A 159 7.76 -8.23 4.45
N TRP A 160 7.12 -7.49 5.36
CA TRP A 160 7.79 -6.96 6.55
C TRP A 160 8.31 -8.09 7.44
N ALA A 161 7.48 -9.11 7.69
CA ALA A 161 7.84 -10.23 8.55
C ALA A 161 8.96 -11.13 7.97
N LYS A 162 9.05 -11.26 6.65
CA LYS A 162 9.91 -12.26 5.99
C LYS A 162 11.16 -11.68 5.31
N ARG A 163 11.24 -10.37 5.08
CA ARG A 163 12.36 -9.74 4.36
C ARG A 163 13.32 -9.06 5.33
N SER A 164 14.59 -9.04 4.96
CA SER A 164 15.65 -8.49 5.79
C SER A 164 15.63 -6.96 5.79
N THR A 165 16.28 -6.35 6.78
CA THR A 165 16.53 -4.90 6.80
C THR A 165 17.24 -4.42 5.54
N ALA A 166 18.14 -5.21 4.96
CA ALA A 166 18.82 -4.86 3.72
C ALA A 166 17.85 -4.74 2.53
N TYR A 167 16.83 -5.60 2.47
CA TYR A 167 15.76 -5.52 1.47
C TYR A 167 14.96 -4.22 1.62
N TRP A 168 14.54 -3.90 2.85
CA TRP A 168 13.79 -2.68 3.14
C TRP A 168 14.59 -1.40 2.92
N ASN A 169 15.90 -1.42 3.16
CA ASN A 169 16.79 -0.33 2.74
C ASN A 169 16.73 -0.10 1.23
N GLY A 170 16.79 -1.16 0.42
CA GLY A 170 16.62 -1.07 -1.04
C GLY A 170 15.25 -0.54 -1.44
N VAL A 171 14.18 -0.99 -0.79
CA VAL A 171 12.81 -0.48 -1.01
C VAL A 171 12.71 1.00 -0.64
N ARG A 172 13.32 1.45 0.46
CA ARG A 172 13.38 2.86 0.86
C ARG A 172 14.06 3.72 -0.20
N ASP A 173 15.23 3.29 -0.65
CA ASP A 173 16.02 4.06 -1.61
C ASP A 173 15.29 4.14 -2.96
N TRP A 174 14.68 3.03 -3.40
CA TRP A 174 13.79 2.99 -4.57
C TRP A 174 12.59 3.92 -4.44
N LEU A 175 11.84 3.87 -3.33
CA LEU A 175 10.67 4.73 -3.12
C LEU A 175 11.06 6.21 -3.05
N THR A 176 12.19 6.52 -2.42
CA THR A 176 12.74 7.88 -2.33
C THR A 176 13.11 8.42 -3.71
N GLU A 177 13.73 7.61 -4.55
CA GLU A 177 14.00 7.94 -5.95
C GLU A 177 12.68 8.14 -6.73
N LEU A 178 11.74 7.21 -6.58
CA LEU A 178 10.46 7.23 -7.30
C LEU A 178 9.66 8.49 -6.99
N VAL A 179 9.58 8.92 -5.73
CA VAL A 179 8.88 10.16 -5.37
C VAL A 179 9.67 11.42 -5.73
N GLY A 180 11.00 11.36 -5.69
CA GLY A 180 11.87 12.48 -6.04
C GLY A 180 11.94 12.79 -7.54
N THR A 181 11.59 11.83 -8.40
CA THR A 181 11.58 11.98 -9.88
C THR A 181 10.31 12.66 -10.43
N ARG A 182 9.52 13.30 -9.56
CA ARG A 182 8.25 13.97 -9.88
C ARG A 182 7.22 13.05 -10.53
N PRO A 183 6.82 11.97 -9.86
CA PRO A 183 5.84 11.07 -10.41
C PRO A 183 4.47 11.76 -10.46
N GLY A 184 3.59 11.32 -11.36
CA GLY A 184 2.22 11.81 -11.38
C GLY A 184 1.48 11.54 -10.07
N LEU A 185 0.46 12.35 -9.75
CA LEU A 185 -0.32 12.27 -8.50
C LEU A 185 -0.82 10.86 -8.19
N GLY A 186 -1.20 10.07 -9.21
CA GLY A 186 -1.65 8.69 -9.03
C GLY A 186 -0.60 7.79 -8.36
N VAL A 187 0.67 7.93 -8.73
CA VAL A 187 1.78 7.18 -8.11
C VAL A 187 2.03 7.70 -6.69
N GLN A 188 2.00 9.02 -6.45
CA GLN A 188 2.15 9.57 -5.11
C GLN A 188 1.07 9.05 -4.16
N LEU A 189 -0.20 9.03 -4.59
CA LEU A 189 -1.31 8.46 -3.83
C LEU A 189 -1.14 6.96 -3.59
N SER A 190 -0.64 6.24 -4.59
CA SER A 190 -0.36 4.81 -4.48
C SER A 190 0.73 4.54 -3.43
N VAL A 191 1.88 5.23 -3.52
CA VAL A 191 2.98 5.11 -2.55
C VAL A 191 2.51 5.49 -1.16
N ALA A 192 1.81 6.63 -1.03
CA ALA A 192 1.34 7.13 0.25
C ALA A 192 0.36 6.17 0.93
N SER A 193 -0.60 5.62 0.19
CA SER A 193 -1.53 4.61 0.72
C SER A 193 -0.82 3.30 1.08
N GLY A 194 0.22 2.89 0.33
CA GLY A 194 1.02 1.71 0.65
C GLY A 194 1.80 1.87 1.95
N LEU A 195 2.45 3.03 2.14
CA LEU A 195 3.16 3.34 3.39
C LEU A 195 2.21 3.46 4.59
N ALA A 196 1.01 4.03 4.40
CA ALA A 196 0.00 4.06 5.46
C ALA A 196 -0.41 2.64 5.88
N LEU A 197 -0.58 1.70 4.95
CA LEU A 197 -0.85 0.29 5.28
C LEU A 197 0.33 -0.39 5.98
N LEU A 198 1.57 -0.15 5.52
CA LEU A 198 2.80 -0.68 6.13
C LEU A 198 3.02 -0.16 7.56
N THR A 199 2.44 0.99 7.91
CA THR A 199 2.56 1.60 9.24
C THR A 199 2.03 0.68 10.34
N ARG A 200 1.02 -0.15 10.04
CA ARG A 200 0.43 -1.08 11.03
C ARG A 200 1.45 -2.09 11.57
N PRO A 201 2.16 -2.88 10.72
CA PRO A 201 3.19 -3.80 11.19
C PRO A 201 4.57 -3.14 11.43
N ALA A 202 4.83 -1.95 10.90
CA ALA A 202 6.18 -1.37 10.83
C ALA A 202 6.19 0.17 11.02
N PHE A 203 5.59 0.66 12.10
CA PHE A 203 5.52 2.12 12.37
C PHE A 203 6.89 2.79 12.36
N ASP A 204 7.86 2.27 13.14
CA ASP A 204 9.19 2.89 13.26
C ASP A 204 9.92 2.93 11.90
N GLU A 205 9.75 1.89 11.09
CA GLU A 205 10.28 1.86 9.72
C GLU A 205 9.70 3.00 8.90
N VAL A 206 8.36 3.12 8.85
CA VAL A 206 7.69 4.18 8.07
C VAL A 206 8.04 5.58 8.59
N ALA A 207 8.06 5.76 9.92
CA ALA A 207 8.32 7.03 10.57
C ALA A 207 9.73 7.54 10.29
N GLU A 208 10.74 6.72 10.55
CA GLU A 208 12.15 7.14 10.53
C GLU A 208 12.77 7.13 9.14
N ASN A 209 12.34 6.20 8.26
CA ASN A 209 12.95 6.04 6.94
C ASN A 209 12.24 6.79 5.82
N TYR A 210 10.97 7.16 6.00
CA TYR A 210 10.15 7.77 4.96
C TYR A 210 9.55 9.09 5.42
N LEU A 211 8.70 9.07 6.45
CA LEU A 211 7.93 10.23 6.88
C LEU A 211 8.81 11.41 7.30
N HIS A 212 9.71 11.21 8.28
CA HIS A 212 10.58 12.29 8.74
C HIS A 212 11.55 12.79 7.67
N PRO A 213 12.30 11.93 6.95
CA PRO A 213 13.20 12.39 5.89
C PRO A 213 12.47 13.11 4.76
N TRP A 214 11.34 12.58 4.30
CA TRP A 214 10.61 13.17 3.17
C TRP A 214 9.94 14.48 3.54
N ALA A 215 9.33 14.59 4.73
CA ALA A 215 8.81 15.86 5.24
C ALA A 215 9.92 16.91 5.45
N GLY A 216 11.11 16.46 5.87
CA GLY A 216 12.33 17.26 5.94
C GLY A 216 12.95 17.62 4.58
N GLY A 217 12.40 17.12 3.47
CA GLY A 217 12.81 17.48 2.11
C GLY A 217 13.86 16.57 1.46
N ALA A 218 14.18 15.41 2.04
CA ALA A 218 15.17 14.48 1.48
C ALA A 218 14.84 13.98 0.06
N ALA A 219 13.56 13.96 -0.31
CA ALA A 219 13.08 13.58 -1.64
C ALA A 219 12.41 14.76 -2.39
N GLY A 220 12.81 16.00 -2.07
CA GLY A 220 12.28 17.21 -2.69
C GLY A 220 10.82 17.53 -2.33
N PRO A 221 10.21 18.54 -2.99
CA PRO A 221 8.84 18.98 -2.73
C PRO A 221 7.79 17.88 -2.91
N GLU A 222 8.03 16.98 -3.86
CA GLU A 222 7.17 15.84 -4.16
C GLU A 222 7.24 14.78 -3.04
N GLY A 223 8.41 14.58 -2.44
CA GLY A 223 8.56 13.82 -1.20
C GLY A 223 7.77 14.41 -0.04
N GLN A 224 7.89 15.72 0.20
CA GLN A 224 7.15 16.41 1.25
C GLN A 224 5.63 16.26 1.06
N SER A 225 5.16 16.46 -0.18
CA SER A 225 3.75 16.27 -0.53
C SER A 225 3.30 14.83 -0.28
N THR A 226 4.13 13.85 -0.63
CA THR A 226 3.84 12.43 -0.39
C THR A 226 3.78 12.10 1.10
N ALA A 227 4.68 12.65 1.91
CA ALA A 227 4.65 12.47 3.38
C ALA A 227 3.36 13.02 4.00
N VAL A 228 2.87 14.17 3.54
CA VAL A 228 1.56 14.71 3.95
C VAL A 228 0.41 13.80 3.52
N LEU A 229 0.46 13.24 2.30
CA LEU A 229 -0.53 12.27 1.82
C LEU A 229 -0.53 10.99 2.66
N VAL A 230 0.62 10.50 3.13
CA VAL A 230 0.69 9.35 4.04
C VAL A 230 -0.08 9.65 5.32
N LEU A 231 0.16 10.81 5.95
CA LEU A 231 -0.60 11.21 7.15
C LEU A 231 -2.10 11.32 6.86
N GLN A 232 -2.49 11.83 5.69
CA GLN A 232 -3.89 11.86 5.28
C GLN A 232 -4.50 10.45 5.19
N PHE A 233 -3.81 9.49 4.58
CA PHE A 233 -4.29 8.10 4.54
C PHE A 233 -4.35 7.48 5.94
N MET A 234 -3.36 7.74 6.81
CA MET A 234 -3.40 7.30 8.20
C MET A 234 -4.57 7.92 8.97
N CYS A 235 -4.97 9.17 8.68
CA CYS A 235 -6.13 9.81 9.30
C CYS A 235 -7.47 9.19 8.90
N LEU A 236 -7.54 8.63 7.69
CA LEU A 236 -8.74 7.95 7.18
C LEU A 236 -8.89 6.55 7.80
N ASP A 237 -7.81 5.98 8.32
CA ASP A 237 -7.81 4.72 9.05
C ASP A 237 -8.04 4.98 10.55
N GLU A 238 -9.14 4.46 11.10
CA GLU A 238 -9.50 4.66 12.51
C GLU A 238 -8.42 4.15 13.48
N GLY A 239 -7.68 3.10 13.10
CA GLY A 239 -6.60 2.54 13.92
C GLY A 239 -5.30 3.34 13.87
N LEU A 240 -5.12 4.24 12.88
CA LEU A 240 -3.90 5.02 12.70
C LEU A 240 -4.08 6.54 12.91
N ALA A 241 -5.32 7.02 13.02
CA ALA A 241 -5.60 8.46 13.11
C ALA A 241 -4.89 9.14 14.30
N ALA A 242 -4.87 8.50 15.47
CA ALA A 242 -4.16 9.03 16.65
C ALA A 242 -2.64 9.05 16.44
N THR A 243 -2.10 8.05 15.76
CA THR A 243 -0.68 7.97 15.39
C THR A 243 -0.32 9.08 14.40
N ALA A 244 -1.16 9.34 13.40
CA ALA A 244 -0.98 10.43 12.45
C ALA A 244 -0.94 11.79 13.15
N LEU A 245 -1.80 12.00 14.15
CA LEU A 245 -1.81 13.20 14.97
C LEU A 245 -0.52 13.38 15.79
N ALA A 246 0.01 12.29 16.36
CA ALA A 246 1.28 12.34 17.08
C ALA A 246 2.42 12.81 16.15
N VAL A 247 2.56 12.18 14.98
CA VAL A 247 3.56 12.56 13.97
C VAL A 247 3.40 14.02 13.54
N GLY A 248 2.18 14.46 13.23
CA GLY A 248 1.92 15.84 12.83
C GLY A 248 2.28 16.87 13.93
N ARG A 249 1.99 16.57 15.20
CA ARG A 249 2.38 17.42 16.33
C ARG A 249 3.90 17.47 16.52
N ASP A 250 4.58 16.35 16.32
CA ASP A 250 6.03 16.28 16.44
C ASP A 250 6.73 17.09 15.34
N TRP A 251 6.25 17.00 14.10
CA TRP A 251 6.70 17.86 13.00
C TRP A 251 6.48 19.34 13.30
N ALA A 252 5.34 19.73 13.85
CA ALA A 252 5.05 21.14 14.16
C ALA A 252 5.95 21.72 15.26
N ARG A 253 6.38 20.89 16.21
CA ARG A 253 7.30 21.28 17.30
C ARG A 253 8.77 21.21 16.88
N SER A 254 9.06 20.70 15.68
CA SER A 254 10.43 20.54 15.19
C SER A 254 11.13 21.90 15.01
N PRO A 255 12.43 21.99 15.32
CA PRO A 255 13.24 23.15 14.96
C PRO A 255 13.44 23.28 13.44
N ASP A 256 13.23 22.22 12.66
CA ASP A 256 13.34 22.23 11.20
C ASP A 256 12.14 22.96 10.55
N PRO A 257 12.38 24.07 9.81
CA PRO A 257 11.32 24.77 9.10
C PRO A 257 10.59 23.91 8.05
N ALA A 258 11.27 22.94 7.43
CA ALA A 258 10.65 22.05 6.45
C ALA A 258 9.59 21.15 7.11
N LEU A 259 9.92 20.55 8.26
CA LEU A 259 8.98 19.77 9.06
C LEU A 259 7.80 20.62 9.56
N ARG A 260 8.03 21.85 10.03
CA ARG A 260 6.93 22.74 10.43
C ARG A 260 6.01 23.09 9.25
N SER A 261 6.57 23.32 8.08
CA SER A 261 5.80 23.56 6.85
C SER A 261 4.98 22.34 6.46
N ALA A 262 5.55 21.14 6.53
CA ALA A 262 4.84 19.89 6.27
C ALA A 262 3.71 19.65 7.28
N ALA A 263 3.94 19.96 8.56
CA ALA A 263 2.91 19.91 9.59
C ALA A 263 1.74 20.86 9.26
N ALA A 264 2.04 22.09 8.87
CA ALA A 264 1.01 23.05 8.48
C ALA A 264 0.18 22.58 7.27
N ALA A 265 0.83 21.96 6.29
CA ALA A 265 0.15 21.33 5.16
C ALA A 265 -0.74 20.15 5.61
N ALA A 266 -0.27 19.29 6.52
CA ALA A 266 -1.07 18.18 7.05
C ALA A 266 -2.29 18.67 7.85
N PHE A 267 -2.12 19.65 8.74
CA PHE A 267 -3.21 20.23 9.54
C PHE A 267 -4.20 21.07 8.72
N SER A 268 -3.81 21.59 7.56
CA SER A 268 -4.77 22.21 6.62
C SER A 268 -5.59 21.18 5.83
N GLY A 269 -5.21 19.89 5.87
CA GLY A 269 -5.90 18.78 5.21
C GLY A 269 -6.72 17.90 6.17
N ALA A 270 -6.70 16.59 5.91
CA ALA A 270 -7.51 15.62 6.65
C ALA A 270 -7.24 15.58 8.15
N LEU A 271 -6.00 15.86 8.58
CA LEU A 271 -5.63 15.87 9.98
C LEU A 271 -6.37 16.98 10.75
N GLY A 272 -6.49 18.18 10.19
CA GLY A 272 -7.24 19.26 10.82
C GLY A 272 -8.76 19.09 10.76
N VAL A 273 -9.27 18.47 9.70
CA VAL A 273 -10.70 18.08 9.64
C VAL A 273 -11.03 17.08 10.74
N ARG A 274 -10.14 16.11 10.99
CA ARG A 274 -10.36 15.07 12.01
C ARG A 274 -10.09 15.58 13.42
N PHE A 275 -9.10 16.45 13.61
CA PHE A 275 -8.66 16.99 14.90
C PHE A 275 -8.62 18.53 14.88
N PRO A 276 -9.80 19.20 14.83
CA PRO A 276 -9.87 20.65 14.64
C PRO A 276 -9.28 21.44 15.81
N THR A 277 -9.42 20.96 17.05
CA THR A 277 -8.83 21.61 18.23
C THR A 277 -7.31 21.62 18.17
N ASP A 278 -6.71 20.54 17.66
CA ASP A 278 -5.26 20.46 17.48
C ASP A 278 -4.77 21.38 16.39
N ALA A 279 -5.47 21.42 15.25
CA ALA A 279 -5.13 22.33 14.17
C ALA A 279 -5.05 23.79 14.63
N VAL A 280 -6.00 24.24 15.47
CA VAL A 280 -6.01 25.61 16.01
C VAL A 280 -4.90 25.88 17.03
N ASN A 281 -4.46 24.87 17.77
CA ASN A 281 -3.42 25.04 18.79
C ASN A 281 -2.00 24.94 18.22
N VAL A 282 -1.85 24.35 17.03
CA VAL A 282 -0.57 24.03 16.42
C VAL A 282 -0.19 25.00 15.29
N LEU A 283 -1.18 25.51 14.55
CA LEU A 283 -1.02 26.56 13.53
C LEU A 283 -1.05 27.96 14.14
#